data_AF-A0A1R3KSG0-F1
#
_entry.id   AF-A0A1R3KSG0-F1
#
_cell.length_a   1.000
_cell.length_b   1.000
_cell.length_c   1.000
_cell.angle_alpha   90.00
_cell.angle_beta   90.00
_cell.angle_gamma   90.00
#
_symmetry.space_group_name_H-M   'P 1'
#
loop_
_entity.id
_entity.type
_entity.pdbx_description
1 polymer ?
#
loop_
_entity_poly.entity_id
_entity_poly.type
_entity_poly.pdbx_seq_one_letter_code
_entity_poly.pdbx_strand_id
1 'polypeptide(L)'
;MVAIVPTSDDLATNFASVLSIKEERGVQELLHQLQQYPNETKDLETSSIPSKSSTCQHPSVVVDGVCYNCRQKIENEHTYGLELSYLRLGLRLSHSEINRLRCLESKKQLSQKKLHLVLNIDHTLIHTLRLEKASKLGLSCDDKDTKEIDNGACLVKLRPHVLEFLEKANTMFEMYLYTLGSRPYAKKIAQILDPQGIYFGHRIISRDDNPLAASKVKTLDLLLAQKSKNLILDDNFGVWPKHEKNLILTKEFVFTGKETEETEMNNTLILKEIFDNVLYKIHSAFFNEKIHNDVRMLAAELRSNVLRGCILCMKRVKNSELWDMAMELGATCCDELNSCVTHLVSIWKKGRQENVWAVENKIYLVHVGWIRAAYYSWKRPPEENFHITLRNSM
;
A
#
# COMPACT_ATOMS: atom_id res chain seq x y z
N MET A 1 -55.72 32.21 -6.62
CA MET A 1 -55.24 30.81 -6.72
C MET A 1 -54.31 30.56 -5.55
N VAL A 2 -54.75 29.75 -4.60
CA VAL A 2 -53.96 29.39 -3.41
C VAL A 2 -52.88 28.42 -3.86
N ALA A 3 -51.61 28.82 -3.78
CA ALA A 3 -50.48 27.94 -4.07
C ALA A 3 -50.29 26.98 -2.89
N ILE A 4 -50.54 25.70 -3.14
CA ILE A 4 -50.36 24.61 -2.20
C ILE A 4 -48.85 24.45 -1.95
N VAL A 5 -48.44 24.61 -0.70
CA VAL A 5 -47.07 24.32 -0.23
C VAL A 5 -46.94 22.80 -0.15
N PRO A 6 -45.99 22.16 -0.85
CA PRO A 6 -45.83 20.71 -0.76
C PRO A 6 -45.33 20.33 0.65
N THR A 7 -45.96 19.32 1.23
CA THR A 7 -45.66 18.79 2.57
C THR A 7 -44.35 18.00 2.59
N SER A 8 -43.75 17.82 3.77
CA SER A 8 -42.44 17.18 3.99
C SER A 8 -42.28 15.78 3.38
N ASP A 9 -43.37 15.08 3.12
CA ASP A 9 -43.35 13.74 2.52
C ASP A 9 -43.07 13.76 1.01
N ASP A 10 -43.36 14.85 0.29
CA ASP A 10 -43.04 14.97 -1.15
C ASP A 10 -41.53 15.21 -1.41
N LEU A 11 -40.78 15.63 -0.38
CA LEU A 11 -39.33 15.85 -0.43
C LEU A 11 -38.52 14.55 -0.28
N ALA A 12 -39.08 13.53 0.37
CA ALA A 12 -38.45 12.21 0.52
C ALA A 12 -38.53 11.40 -0.79
N THR A 13 -39.65 11.51 -1.51
CA THR A 13 -39.89 10.74 -2.74
C THR A 13 -39.04 11.23 -3.92
N ASN A 14 -38.65 12.51 -3.92
CA ASN A 14 -37.71 13.09 -4.90
C ASN A 14 -36.22 12.86 -4.57
N PHE A 15 -35.90 12.30 -3.40
CA PHE A 15 -34.54 11.92 -3.05
C PHE A 15 -34.10 10.63 -3.77
N ALA A 16 -35.02 9.70 -3.98
CA ALA A 16 -34.77 8.45 -4.68
C ALA A 16 -34.52 8.65 -6.20
N SER A 17 -35.11 9.69 -6.80
CA SER A 17 -35.05 9.91 -8.25
C SER A 17 -33.76 10.60 -8.73
N VAL A 18 -33.10 11.40 -7.87
CA VAL A 18 -31.79 12.02 -8.18
C VAL A 18 -30.62 11.10 -7.81
N LEU A 19 -30.84 10.13 -6.90
CA LEU A 19 -29.87 9.08 -6.52
C LEU A 19 -29.96 7.81 -7.37
N SER A 20 -30.86 7.75 -8.35
CA SER A 20 -31.09 6.56 -9.18
C SER A 20 -30.11 6.50 -10.38
N ILE A 21 -28.79 6.35 -10.14
CA ILE A 21 -27.86 5.81 -11.16
C ILE A 21 -26.81 4.90 -10.50
N LYS A 22 -26.67 3.71 -11.09
CA LYS A 22 -25.93 2.50 -10.70
C LYS A 22 -24.50 2.73 -10.17
N GLU A 23 -24.13 1.94 -9.15
CA GLU A 23 -22.83 1.80 -8.45
C GLU A 23 -22.63 2.67 -7.18
N GLU A 24 -23.53 2.59 -6.22
CA GLU A 24 -23.21 2.96 -4.83
C GLU A 24 -22.35 1.84 -4.19
N ARG A 25 -21.06 2.07 -3.95
CA ARG A 25 -20.25 1.22 -3.05
C ARG A 25 -19.88 2.03 -1.81
N GLY A 26 -20.44 1.68 -0.65
CA GLY A 26 -20.05 2.29 0.65
C GLY A 26 -20.57 3.70 0.92
N VAL A 27 -21.29 4.30 -0.03
CA VAL A 27 -21.82 5.67 0.05
C VAL A 27 -22.86 5.80 1.15
N GLN A 28 -23.73 4.82 1.38
CA GLN A 28 -24.77 4.92 2.41
C GLN A 28 -24.20 4.99 3.82
N GLU A 29 -23.14 4.26 4.15
CA GLU A 29 -22.53 4.31 5.48
C GLU A 29 -21.69 5.58 5.67
N LEU A 30 -21.00 6.05 4.62
CA LEU A 30 -20.31 7.34 4.64
C LEU A 30 -21.31 8.52 4.75
N LEU A 31 -22.41 8.50 3.97
CA LEU A 31 -23.48 9.49 4.03
C LEU A 31 -24.21 9.45 5.38
N HIS A 32 -24.43 8.27 5.95
CA HIS A 32 -25.01 8.13 7.28
C HIS A 32 -24.06 8.64 8.38
N GLN A 33 -22.75 8.38 8.29
CA GLN A 33 -21.75 8.97 9.17
C GLN A 33 -21.62 10.50 9.00
N LEU A 34 -21.86 11.01 7.79
CA LEU A 34 -21.97 12.45 7.51
C LEU A 34 -23.26 13.05 8.11
N GLN A 35 -24.32 12.26 8.29
CA GLN A 35 -25.60 12.69 8.91
C GLN A 35 -25.60 12.60 10.44
N GLN A 36 -24.85 11.68 11.04
CA GLN A 36 -24.89 11.40 12.49
C GLN A 36 -24.10 12.36 13.39
N TYR A 37 -23.25 13.22 12.83
CA TYR A 37 -22.43 14.16 13.61
C TYR A 37 -22.60 15.58 13.06
N PRO A 38 -23.61 16.34 13.52
CA PRO A 38 -23.71 17.75 13.18
C PRO A 38 -22.46 18.48 13.67
N ASN A 39 -21.98 19.44 12.88
CA ASN A 39 -20.98 20.38 13.34
C ASN A 39 -21.49 21.04 14.63
N GLU A 40 -20.74 20.94 15.72
CA GLU A 40 -20.91 21.82 16.87
C GLU A 40 -20.47 23.24 16.49
N THR A 41 -21.21 23.89 15.60
CA THR A 41 -21.21 25.35 15.50
C THR A 41 -22.23 25.84 16.50
N LYS A 42 -21.73 26.32 17.65
CA LYS A 42 -22.51 27.01 18.67
C LYS A 42 -23.44 28.03 18.03
N ASP A 43 -24.70 27.98 18.47
CA ASP A 43 -25.73 28.97 18.20
C ASP A 43 -25.20 30.39 18.40
N LEU A 44 -25.25 31.17 17.33
CA LEU A 44 -25.24 32.62 17.38
C LEU A 44 -26.37 33.07 16.44
N GLU A 45 -27.58 33.07 17.00
CA GLU A 45 -28.65 33.92 16.51
C GLU A 45 -28.15 35.37 16.50
N THR A 46 -27.91 35.94 15.33
CA THR A 46 -28.16 37.36 15.10
C THR A 46 -28.56 37.57 13.65
N SER A 47 -29.72 38.19 13.50
CA SER A 47 -30.30 38.68 12.27
C SER A 47 -29.33 39.60 11.52
N SER A 48 -28.94 39.22 10.30
CA SER A 48 -28.50 40.16 9.28
C SER A 48 -28.72 39.57 7.89
N ILE A 49 -29.30 40.40 7.02
CA ILE A 49 -29.64 40.19 5.61
C ILE A 49 -28.51 39.42 4.89
N PRO A 50 -28.80 38.37 4.09
CA PRO A 50 -27.75 37.64 3.41
C PRO A 50 -27.13 38.53 2.32
N SER A 51 -25.96 39.08 2.62
CA SER A 51 -25.01 39.49 1.59
C SER A 51 -24.71 38.27 0.73
N LYS A 52 -24.95 38.35 -0.57
CA LYS A 52 -24.64 37.30 -1.56
C LYS A 52 -23.13 37.03 -1.57
N SER A 53 -22.67 36.17 -0.67
CA SER A 53 -21.41 35.46 -0.78
C SER A 53 -21.55 34.50 -1.96
N SER A 54 -20.79 34.70 -3.04
CA SER A 54 -20.78 33.81 -4.21
C SER A 54 -20.21 32.42 -3.90
N THR A 55 -19.67 32.21 -2.70
CA THR A 55 -19.09 30.94 -2.27
C THR A 55 -19.93 30.30 -1.16
N CYS A 56 -20.20 29.00 -1.32
CA CYS A 56 -20.82 28.18 -0.28
C CYS A 56 -19.91 28.10 0.95
N GLN A 57 -20.43 28.47 2.12
CA GLN A 57 -19.73 28.46 3.41
C GLN A 57 -19.84 27.12 4.15
N HIS A 58 -20.56 26.14 3.59
CA HIS A 58 -20.68 24.83 4.22
C HIS A 58 -19.38 24.04 4.06
N PRO A 59 -18.82 23.52 5.16
CA PRO A 59 -17.86 22.46 5.04
C PRO A 59 -18.63 21.25 4.52
N SER A 60 -18.18 20.69 3.40
CA SER A 60 -17.41 19.46 3.45
C SER A 60 -17.61 18.55 2.26
N VAL A 61 -18.82 18.45 1.73
CA VAL A 61 -19.19 17.42 0.74
C VAL A 61 -19.84 18.05 -0.47
N VAL A 62 -19.21 17.87 -1.62
CA VAL A 62 -19.72 18.24 -2.94
C VAL A 62 -19.92 16.97 -3.74
N VAL A 63 -21.08 16.87 -4.38
CA VAL A 63 -21.44 15.74 -5.24
C VAL A 63 -21.92 16.32 -6.55
N ASP A 64 -21.29 15.91 -7.66
CA ASP A 64 -21.66 16.34 -9.01
C ASP A 64 -21.77 17.88 -9.13
N GLY A 65 -20.81 18.58 -8.53
CA GLY A 65 -20.72 20.04 -8.54
C GLY A 65 -21.71 20.77 -7.63
N VAL A 66 -22.48 20.05 -6.81
CA VAL A 66 -23.47 20.62 -5.89
C VAL A 66 -23.09 20.38 -4.44
N CYS A 67 -23.15 21.41 -3.61
CA CYS A 67 -22.97 21.27 -2.17
C CYS A 67 -24.09 20.42 -1.57
N TYR A 68 -23.72 19.37 -0.83
CA TYR A 68 -24.67 18.47 -0.19
C TYR A 68 -25.60 19.19 0.80
N ASN A 69 -25.10 20.21 1.52
CA ASN A 69 -25.84 20.89 2.58
C ASN A 69 -26.80 21.96 2.06
N CYS A 70 -26.34 22.92 1.25
CA CYS A 70 -27.18 24.03 0.78
C CYS A 70 -27.70 23.91 -0.64
N ARG A 71 -27.30 22.87 -1.38
CA ARG A 71 -27.68 22.65 -2.78
C ARG A 71 -27.23 23.76 -3.74
N GLN A 72 -26.32 24.62 -3.30
CA GLN A 72 -25.70 25.61 -4.17
C GLN A 72 -24.69 24.92 -5.11
N LYS A 73 -24.74 25.28 -6.39
CA LYS A 73 -23.74 24.87 -7.38
C LYS A 73 -22.39 25.52 -7.07
N ILE A 74 -21.33 24.73 -7.11
CA ILE A 74 -19.95 25.21 -6.94
C ILE A 74 -19.41 25.57 -8.32
N GLU A 75 -19.19 26.85 -8.57
CA GLU A 75 -18.76 27.35 -9.89
C GLU A 75 -17.40 26.79 -10.33
N ASN A 76 -16.48 26.52 -9.39
CA ASN A 76 -15.15 25.97 -9.65
C ASN A 76 -14.92 24.66 -8.89
N GLU A 77 -15.74 23.63 -9.15
CA GLU A 77 -15.70 22.37 -8.40
C GLU A 77 -14.30 21.72 -8.34
N HIS A 78 -13.51 21.81 -9.40
CA HIS A 78 -12.17 21.21 -9.47
C HIS A 78 -11.17 21.84 -8.50
N THR A 79 -11.45 23.08 -8.05
CA THR A 79 -10.63 23.78 -7.04
C THR A 79 -11.07 23.45 -5.61
N TYR A 80 -12.24 22.83 -5.45
CA TYR A 80 -12.80 22.47 -4.15
C TYR A 80 -12.30 21.10 -3.70
N GLY A 81 -11.45 21.09 -2.66
CA GLY A 81 -11.07 19.88 -1.95
C GLY A 81 -10.40 18.81 -2.81
N LEU A 82 -10.56 17.55 -2.40
CA LEU A 82 -10.04 16.38 -3.10
C LEU A 82 -11.20 15.48 -3.56
N GLU A 83 -11.09 14.97 -4.77
CA GLU A 83 -12.04 14.03 -5.33
C GLU A 83 -11.77 12.61 -4.83
N LEU A 84 -12.81 11.93 -4.37
CA LEU A 84 -12.77 10.55 -3.88
C LEU A 84 -13.69 9.68 -4.75
N SER A 85 -13.48 9.75 -6.06
CA SER A 85 -14.29 9.05 -7.07
C SER A 85 -14.31 7.52 -6.92
N TYR A 86 -13.37 6.95 -6.17
CA TYR A 86 -13.39 5.53 -5.81
C TYR A 86 -14.51 5.15 -4.83
N LEU A 87 -14.98 6.11 -4.03
CA LEU A 87 -16.14 5.95 -3.12
C LEU A 87 -17.44 6.20 -3.87
N ARG A 88 -17.49 7.33 -4.59
CA ARG A 88 -18.61 7.73 -5.44
C ARG A 88 -18.12 8.68 -6.50
N LEU A 89 -18.45 8.41 -7.76
CA LEU A 89 -18.11 9.31 -8.86
C LEU A 89 -18.64 10.74 -8.57
N GLY A 90 -17.79 11.75 -8.77
CA GLY A 90 -18.16 13.14 -8.53
C GLY A 90 -18.16 13.58 -7.05
N LEU A 91 -17.83 12.67 -6.11
CA LEU A 91 -17.68 13.02 -4.70
C LEU A 91 -16.39 13.79 -4.46
N ARG A 92 -16.50 15.01 -3.95
CA ARG A 92 -15.38 15.84 -3.52
C ARG A 92 -15.55 16.24 -2.08
N LEU A 93 -14.47 16.08 -1.31
CA LEU A 93 -14.45 16.42 0.10
C LEU A 93 -13.45 17.55 0.38
N SER A 94 -13.85 18.47 1.26
CA SER A 94 -12.92 19.49 1.75
C SER A 94 -11.77 18.85 2.54
N HIS A 95 -10.61 19.51 2.59
CA HIS A 95 -9.46 19.00 3.37
C HIS A 95 -9.79 18.85 4.86
N SER A 96 -10.59 19.75 5.42
CA SER A 96 -11.07 19.67 6.80
C SER A 96 -11.91 18.41 7.02
N GLU A 97 -12.83 18.12 6.09
CA GLU A 97 -13.67 16.93 6.17
C GLU A 97 -12.86 15.65 6.06
N ILE A 98 -11.92 15.59 5.12
CA ILE A 98 -11.06 14.42 4.96
C ILE A 98 -10.29 14.17 6.25
N ASN A 99 -9.77 15.22 6.90
CA ASN A 99 -9.08 15.08 8.17
C ASN A 99 -10.00 14.63 9.31
N ARG A 100 -11.25 15.12 9.35
CA ARG A 100 -12.28 14.67 10.28
C ARG A 100 -12.58 13.19 10.09
N LEU A 101 -12.86 12.76 8.86
CA LEU A 101 -13.15 11.36 8.52
C LEU A 101 -11.95 10.44 8.80
N ARG A 102 -10.71 10.87 8.50
CA ARG A 102 -9.50 10.13 8.89
C ARG A 102 -9.44 9.87 10.39
N CYS A 103 -9.76 10.88 11.20
CA CYS A 103 -9.76 10.74 12.65
C CYS A 103 -10.82 9.74 13.12
N LEU A 104 -12.04 9.83 12.58
CA LEU A 104 -13.15 8.93 12.91
C LEU A 104 -12.86 7.49 12.50
N GLU A 105 -12.46 7.28 11.25
CA GLU A 105 -12.20 5.95 10.70
C GLU A 105 -11.01 5.30 11.40
N SER A 106 -9.91 6.02 11.62
CA SER A 106 -8.80 5.49 12.41
C SER A 106 -9.21 5.18 13.84
N LYS A 107 -10.05 5.97 14.51
CA LYS A 107 -10.58 5.63 15.84
C LYS A 107 -11.43 4.36 15.82
N LYS A 108 -12.30 4.20 14.82
CA LYS A 108 -13.12 2.99 14.60
C LYS A 108 -12.25 1.75 14.42
N GLN A 109 -11.22 1.83 13.59
CA GLN A 109 -10.33 0.69 13.36
C GLN A 109 -9.49 0.36 14.60
N LEU A 110 -8.98 1.38 15.31
CA LEU A 110 -8.21 1.18 16.54
C LEU A 110 -9.04 0.51 17.64
N SER A 111 -10.35 0.81 17.76
CA SER A 111 -11.21 0.14 18.75
C SER A 111 -11.42 -1.35 18.44
N GLN A 112 -11.27 -1.73 17.16
CA GLN A 112 -11.28 -3.12 16.69
C GLN A 112 -9.88 -3.75 16.66
N LYS A 113 -8.87 -3.08 17.23
CA LYS A 113 -7.45 -3.47 17.15
C LYS A 113 -6.95 -3.67 15.72
N LYS A 114 -7.39 -2.82 14.78
CA LYS A 114 -6.93 -2.81 13.39
C LYS A 114 -6.10 -1.57 13.07
N LEU A 115 -5.05 -1.78 12.27
CA LEU A 115 -4.32 -0.73 11.54
C LEU A 115 -4.83 -0.66 10.09
N HIS A 116 -4.22 0.18 9.25
CA HIS A 116 -4.54 0.23 7.82
C HIS A 116 -3.38 -0.30 6.98
N LEU A 117 -3.69 -1.06 5.93
CA LEU A 117 -2.70 -1.60 5.00
C LEU A 117 -3.08 -1.28 3.55
N VAL A 118 -2.18 -0.64 2.82
CA VAL A 118 -2.35 -0.32 1.39
C VAL A 118 -1.58 -1.34 0.58
N LEU A 119 -2.27 -2.01 -0.34
CA LEU A 119 -1.70 -3.05 -1.16
C LEU A 119 -1.64 -2.60 -2.62
N ASN A 120 -0.43 -2.56 -3.18
CA ASN A 120 -0.28 -2.59 -4.63
C ASN A 120 -0.69 -3.97 -5.18
N ILE A 121 -1.04 -4.01 -6.47
CA ILE A 121 -1.44 -5.24 -7.14
C ILE A 121 -0.32 -5.76 -8.03
N ASP A 122 -0.08 -5.06 -9.14
CA ASP A 122 0.82 -5.49 -10.21
C ASP A 122 2.23 -5.59 -9.68
N HIS A 123 2.87 -6.74 -9.89
CA HIS A 123 4.22 -7.04 -9.42
C HIS A 123 4.38 -7.07 -7.89
N THR A 124 3.31 -6.89 -7.13
CA THR A 124 3.28 -7.04 -5.66
C THR A 124 2.52 -8.30 -5.25
N LEU A 125 1.27 -8.44 -5.66
CA LEU A 125 0.39 -9.57 -5.32
C LEU A 125 0.14 -10.51 -6.49
N ILE A 126 0.28 -10.02 -7.72
CA ILE A 126 0.02 -10.77 -8.96
C ILE A 126 0.97 -10.36 -10.08
N HIS A 127 0.97 -11.12 -11.17
CA HIS A 127 1.61 -10.75 -12.43
C HIS A 127 0.65 -11.02 -13.59
N THR A 128 0.22 -9.95 -14.27
CA THR A 128 -0.68 -10.03 -15.43
C THR A 128 0.14 -10.10 -16.72
N LEU A 129 -0.16 -11.09 -17.55
CA LEU A 129 0.54 -11.40 -18.80
C LEU A 129 -0.47 -11.49 -19.94
N ARG A 130 -0.15 -10.91 -21.10
CA ARG A 130 -0.90 -11.19 -22.34
C ARG A 130 -0.79 -12.67 -22.70
N LEU A 131 -1.84 -13.24 -23.27
CA LEU A 131 -1.92 -14.67 -23.61
C LEU A 131 -0.70 -15.16 -24.37
N GLU A 132 -0.29 -14.45 -25.43
CA GLU A 132 0.89 -14.81 -26.24
C GLU A 132 2.18 -14.96 -25.41
N LYS A 133 2.39 -14.09 -24.42
CA LYS A 133 3.57 -14.14 -23.55
C LYS A 133 3.41 -15.22 -22.48
N ALA A 134 2.21 -15.36 -21.94
CA ALA A 134 1.88 -16.39 -20.95
C ALA A 134 2.13 -17.80 -21.51
N SER A 135 1.65 -18.09 -22.72
CA SER A 135 1.88 -19.38 -23.39
C SER A 135 3.36 -19.67 -23.64
N LYS A 136 4.16 -18.64 -24.00
CA LYS A 136 5.63 -18.78 -24.16
C LYS A 136 6.35 -19.11 -22.86
N LEU A 137 5.77 -18.72 -21.72
CA LEU A 137 6.28 -19.00 -20.38
C LEU A 137 5.67 -20.27 -19.77
N GLY A 138 4.89 -21.04 -20.55
CA GLY A 138 4.25 -22.27 -20.08
C GLY A 138 3.10 -22.05 -19.08
N LEU A 139 2.56 -20.84 -18.99
CA LEU A 139 1.46 -20.53 -18.08
C LEU A 139 0.12 -20.94 -18.69
N SER A 140 -0.67 -21.73 -17.95
CA SER A 140 -1.99 -22.21 -18.38
C SER A 140 -3.11 -21.67 -17.50
N CYS A 141 -4.34 -21.61 -18.02
CA CYS A 141 -5.53 -21.31 -17.23
C CYS A 141 -5.93 -22.44 -16.27
N ASP A 142 -5.45 -23.66 -16.51
CA ASP A 142 -5.66 -24.82 -15.63
C ASP A 142 -4.78 -24.78 -14.37
N ASP A 143 -3.76 -23.91 -14.35
CA ASP A 143 -2.90 -23.75 -13.18
C ASP A 143 -3.73 -23.17 -12.01
N LYS A 144 -3.64 -23.81 -10.84
CA LYS A 144 -4.41 -23.46 -9.64
C LYS A 144 -4.41 -21.95 -9.31
N ASP A 145 -3.24 -21.33 -9.47
CA ASP A 145 -2.97 -19.94 -9.12
C ASP A 145 -3.02 -19.00 -10.33
N THR A 146 -3.65 -19.40 -11.42
CA THR A 146 -3.82 -18.59 -12.63
C THR A 146 -5.29 -18.29 -12.88
N LYS A 147 -5.59 -17.06 -13.33
CA LYS A 147 -6.94 -16.63 -13.70
C LYS A 147 -6.93 -15.92 -15.04
N GLU A 148 -7.97 -16.14 -15.83
CA GLU A 148 -8.16 -15.43 -17.09
C GLU A 148 -8.92 -14.12 -16.89
N ILE A 149 -8.52 -13.08 -17.60
CA ILE A 149 -9.25 -11.81 -17.66
C ILE A 149 -9.34 -11.30 -19.12
N ASP A 150 -10.17 -10.29 -19.32
CA ASP A 150 -10.31 -9.59 -20.62
C ASP A 150 -10.69 -10.54 -21.78
N ASN A 151 -11.62 -11.47 -21.54
CA ASN A 151 -12.12 -12.44 -22.52
C ASN A 151 -10.99 -13.26 -23.17
N GLY A 152 -10.08 -13.80 -22.36
CA GLY A 152 -8.95 -14.60 -22.83
C GLY A 152 -7.72 -13.80 -23.26
N ALA A 153 -7.78 -12.47 -23.31
CA ALA A 153 -6.64 -11.68 -23.77
C ALA A 153 -5.45 -11.71 -22.80
N CYS A 154 -5.70 -11.88 -21.50
CA CYS A 154 -4.68 -11.88 -20.46
C CYS A 154 -4.87 -13.01 -19.43
N LEU A 155 -3.75 -13.53 -18.94
CA LEU A 155 -3.67 -14.43 -17.78
C LEU A 155 -3.02 -13.70 -16.59
N VAL A 156 -3.58 -13.91 -15.42
CA VAL A 156 -3.14 -13.36 -14.14
C VAL A 156 -2.56 -14.49 -13.31
N LYS A 157 -1.25 -14.47 -13.06
CA LYS A 157 -0.60 -15.37 -12.10
C LYS A 157 -0.66 -14.74 -10.71
N LEU A 158 -1.20 -15.45 -9.74
CA LEU A 158 -1.17 -15.05 -8.34
C LEU A 158 0.22 -15.27 -7.75
N ARG A 159 0.67 -14.33 -6.90
CA ARG A 159 1.87 -14.54 -6.09
C ARG A 159 1.59 -15.65 -5.09
N PRO A 160 2.51 -16.60 -4.89
CA PRO A 160 2.31 -17.66 -3.91
C PRO A 160 1.92 -17.10 -2.53
N HIS A 161 1.02 -17.80 -1.86
CA HIS A 161 0.46 -17.43 -0.54
C HIS A 161 -0.32 -16.11 -0.48
N VAL A 162 -0.67 -15.49 -1.62
CA VAL A 162 -1.42 -14.22 -1.61
C VAL A 162 -2.78 -14.33 -0.91
N LEU A 163 -3.50 -15.43 -1.11
CA LEU A 163 -4.83 -15.61 -0.51
C LEU A 163 -4.74 -15.79 1.01
N GLU A 164 -3.79 -16.60 1.48
CA GLU A 164 -3.48 -16.80 2.90
C GLU A 164 -2.99 -15.50 3.56
N PHE A 165 -2.18 -14.72 2.83
CA PHE A 165 -1.72 -13.41 3.28
C PHE A 165 -2.89 -12.45 3.49
N LEU A 166 -3.83 -12.36 2.53
CA LEU A 166 -5.01 -11.50 2.63
C LEU A 166 -5.91 -11.91 3.79
N GLU A 167 -6.16 -13.21 3.96
CA GLU A 167 -6.95 -13.76 5.06
C GLU A 167 -6.35 -13.36 6.41
N LYS A 168 -5.05 -13.61 6.62
CA LYS A 168 -4.36 -13.26 7.86
C LYS A 168 -4.30 -11.74 8.08
N ALA A 169 -3.99 -10.97 7.05
CA ALA A 169 -3.95 -9.50 7.12
C ALA A 169 -5.31 -8.91 7.50
N ASN A 170 -6.42 -9.47 7.03
CA ASN A 170 -7.77 -9.00 7.37
C ASN A 170 -8.09 -9.08 8.88
N THR A 171 -7.42 -9.96 9.62
CA THR A 171 -7.62 -10.05 11.09
C THR A 171 -7.01 -8.87 11.84
N MET A 172 -6.05 -8.16 11.23
CA MET A 172 -5.22 -7.14 11.89
C MET A 172 -5.25 -5.77 11.18
N PHE A 173 -5.72 -5.74 9.93
CA PHE A 173 -5.68 -4.56 9.08
C PHE A 173 -7.00 -4.35 8.34
N GLU A 174 -7.38 -3.09 8.19
CA GLU A 174 -8.34 -2.62 7.20
C GLU A 174 -7.59 -2.32 5.88
N MET A 175 -7.88 -3.09 4.84
CA MET A 175 -7.08 -3.10 3.62
C MET A 175 -7.63 -2.19 2.52
N TYR A 176 -6.73 -1.44 1.90
CA TYR A 176 -6.95 -0.71 0.65
C TYR A 176 -6.21 -1.41 -0.48
N LEU A 177 -6.87 -1.56 -1.63
CA LEU A 177 -6.21 -1.90 -2.87
C LEU A 177 -5.90 -0.59 -3.62
N TYR A 178 -4.65 -0.38 -4.01
CA TYR A 178 -4.23 0.84 -4.72
C TYR A 178 -3.24 0.53 -5.85
N THR A 179 -3.74 0.54 -7.08
CA THR A 179 -2.97 0.30 -8.32
C THR A 179 -2.92 1.53 -9.23
N LEU A 180 -1.89 1.62 -10.08
CA LEU A 180 -1.81 2.53 -11.23
C LEU A 180 -2.42 1.92 -12.51
N GLY A 181 -3.10 0.78 -12.40
CA GLY A 181 -3.99 0.24 -13.42
C GLY A 181 -5.32 1.01 -13.53
N SER A 182 -6.07 0.78 -14.62
CA SER A 182 -7.38 1.41 -14.81
C SER A 182 -8.43 0.91 -13.82
N ARG A 183 -9.52 1.66 -13.63
CA ARG A 183 -10.62 1.27 -12.74
C ARG A 183 -11.26 -0.08 -13.12
N PRO A 184 -11.57 -0.37 -14.40
CA PRO A 184 -12.10 -1.68 -14.79
C PRO A 184 -11.13 -2.82 -14.47
N TYR A 185 -9.83 -2.61 -14.68
CA TYR A 185 -8.80 -3.59 -14.35
C TYR A 185 -8.73 -3.84 -12.84
N ALA A 186 -8.65 -2.78 -12.03
CA ALA A 186 -8.61 -2.86 -10.57
C ALA A 186 -9.82 -3.62 -10.01
N LYS A 187 -11.04 -3.36 -10.54
CA LYS A 187 -12.26 -4.08 -10.16
C LYS A 187 -12.19 -5.57 -10.50
N LYS A 188 -11.69 -5.94 -11.69
CA LYS A 188 -11.53 -7.37 -12.08
C LYS A 188 -10.53 -8.09 -11.18
N ILE A 189 -9.39 -7.48 -10.89
CA ILE A 189 -8.40 -8.08 -10.00
C ILE A 189 -8.92 -8.19 -8.56
N ALA A 190 -9.64 -7.17 -8.07
CA ALA A 190 -10.29 -7.23 -6.76
C ALA A 190 -11.27 -8.41 -6.68
N GLN A 191 -12.04 -8.70 -7.74
CA GLN A 191 -12.94 -9.87 -7.77
C GLN A 191 -12.18 -11.21 -7.74
N ILE A 192 -10.97 -11.26 -8.29
CA ILE A 192 -10.11 -12.45 -8.24
C ILE A 192 -9.55 -12.65 -6.82
N LEU A 193 -9.06 -11.58 -6.19
CA LEU A 193 -8.41 -11.64 -4.88
C LEU A 193 -9.39 -11.66 -3.70
N ASP A 194 -10.58 -11.07 -3.89
CA ASP A 194 -11.62 -10.92 -2.88
C ASP A 194 -13.02 -11.21 -3.48
N PRO A 195 -13.32 -12.47 -3.85
CA PRO A 195 -14.58 -12.82 -4.51
C PRO A 195 -15.82 -12.52 -3.65
N GLN A 196 -15.67 -12.54 -2.33
CA GLN A 196 -16.75 -12.28 -1.37
C GLN A 196 -16.86 -10.81 -0.96
N GLY A 197 -15.89 -9.97 -1.34
CA GLY A 197 -15.86 -8.55 -1.00
C GLY A 197 -15.58 -8.24 0.47
N ILE A 198 -14.92 -9.17 1.19
CA ILE A 198 -14.66 -9.08 2.64
C ILE A 198 -13.36 -8.36 2.99
N TYR A 199 -12.44 -8.20 2.03
CA TYR A 199 -11.12 -7.60 2.24
C TYR A 199 -11.08 -6.12 1.87
N PHE A 200 -11.56 -5.78 0.68
CA PHE A 200 -11.41 -4.42 0.13
C PHE A 200 -12.72 -3.65 0.14
N GLY A 201 -13.86 -4.31 -0.10
CA GLY A 201 -15.16 -3.64 -0.23
C GLY A 201 -15.12 -2.48 -1.23
N HIS A 202 -15.31 -1.25 -0.75
CA HIS A 202 -15.24 -0.02 -1.55
C HIS A 202 -13.84 0.61 -1.63
N ARG A 203 -12.85 0.10 -0.90
CA ARG A 203 -11.49 0.68 -0.77
C ARG A 203 -10.56 0.25 -1.92
N ILE A 204 -11.01 0.47 -3.15
CA ILE A 204 -10.30 0.10 -4.38
C ILE A 204 -9.96 1.40 -5.13
N ILE A 205 -8.70 1.83 -5.04
CA ILE A 205 -8.20 3.04 -5.68
C ILE A 205 -7.43 2.66 -6.94
N SER A 206 -7.85 3.19 -8.08
CA SER A 206 -7.20 2.97 -9.37
C SER A 206 -6.45 4.22 -9.85
N ARG A 207 -5.78 4.12 -10.99
CA ARG A 207 -5.20 5.26 -11.69
C ARG A 207 -6.22 6.34 -11.99
N ASP A 208 -7.45 5.94 -12.31
CA ASP A 208 -8.51 6.85 -12.74
C ASP A 208 -9.06 7.67 -11.56
N ASP A 209 -8.73 7.27 -10.32
CA ASP A 209 -9.06 7.98 -9.07
C ASP A 209 -7.89 8.85 -8.56
N ASN A 210 -6.70 8.70 -9.16
CA ASN A 210 -5.47 9.27 -8.64
C ASN A 210 -5.14 10.62 -9.28
N PRO A 211 -5.11 11.73 -8.51
CA PRO A 211 -4.79 13.05 -9.06
C PRO A 211 -3.35 13.15 -9.56
N LEU A 212 -2.46 12.24 -9.14
CA LEU A 212 -1.05 12.18 -9.53
C LEU A 212 -0.77 11.09 -10.58
N ALA A 213 -1.82 10.58 -11.24
CA ALA A 213 -1.69 9.53 -12.25
C ALA A 213 -0.75 9.90 -13.41
N ALA A 214 -0.77 11.16 -13.84
CA ALA A 214 0.06 11.65 -14.94
C ALA A 214 1.57 11.52 -14.67
N SER A 215 1.99 11.69 -13.41
CA SER A 215 3.38 11.51 -12.99
C SER A 215 3.68 10.08 -12.51
N LYS A 216 2.72 9.16 -12.59
CA LYS A 216 2.81 7.77 -12.09
C LYS A 216 3.18 7.68 -10.60
N VAL A 217 2.73 8.65 -9.81
CA VAL A 217 2.98 8.73 -8.37
C VAL A 217 1.69 8.42 -7.61
N LYS A 218 1.79 7.72 -6.47
CA LYS A 218 0.70 7.46 -5.54
C LYS A 218 0.78 8.39 -4.33
N THR A 219 -0.35 8.61 -3.67
CA THR A 219 -0.42 9.44 -2.45
C THR A 219 -1.36 8.84 -1.41
N LEU A 220 -1.02 8.93 -0.12
CA LEU A 220 -1.93 8.58 0.97
C LEU A 220 -3.05 9.61 1.16
N ASP A 221 -3.06 10.70 0.39
CA ASP A 221 -4.06 11.76 0.50
C ASP A 221 -5.48 11.31 0.09
N LEU A 222 -5.62 10.23 -0.69
CA LEU A 222 -6.93 9.66 -1.05
C LEU A 222 -7.51 8.75 0.05
N LEU A 223 -6.71 8.36 1.04
CA LEU A 223 -7.15 7.42 2.07
C LEU A 223 -7.82 8.16 3.22
N LEU A 224 -8.92 7.59 3.69
CA LEU A 224 -9.62 8.00 4.92
C LEU A 224 -8.98 7.34 6.16
N ALA A 225 -7.65 7.28 6.18
CA ALA A 225 -6.87 6.78 7.30
C ALA A 225 -5.77 7.77 7.71
N GLN A 226 -5.45 7.85 9.00
CA GLN A 226 -4.29 8.60 9.47
C GLN A 226 -2.98 7.95 9.01
N LYS A 227 -2.07 8.75 8.45
CA LYS A 227 -0.77 8.29 7.93
C LYS A 227 0.09 7.61 9.00
N SER A 228 -0.07 7.92 10.28
CA SER A 228 0.65 7.27 11.39
C SER A 228 0.11 5.88 11.76
N LYS A 229 -1.00 5.44 11.13
CA LYS A 229 -1.65 4.13 11.34
C LYS A 229 -1.68 3.29 10.06
N ASN A 230 -0.97 3.73 9.03
CA ASN A 230 -1.04 3.18 7.68
C ASN A 230 0.32 2.63 7.26
N LEU A 231 0.33 1.39 6.80
CA LEU A 231 1.47 0.76 6.14
C LEU A 231 1.15 0.55 4.66
N ILE A 232 2.17 0.57 3.81
CA ILE A 232 2.08 0.33 2.38
C ILE A 232 2.92 -0.89 2.04
N LEU A 233 2.37 -1.82 1.26
CA LEU A 233 3.11 -2.89 0.62
C LEU A 233 3.11 -2.66 -0.90
N ASP A 234 4.28 -2.36 -1.45
CA ASP A 234 4.48 -2.07 -2.87
C ASP A 234 5.88 -2.56 -3.27
N ASP A 235 6.05 -2.97 -4.52
CA ASP A 235 7.34 -3.39 -5.08
C ASP A 235 8.16 -2.20 -5.61
N ASN A 236 7.54 -1.03 -5.73
CA ASN A 236 8.17 0.15 -6.32
C ASN A 236 8.23 1.32 -5.33
N PHE A 237 9.43 1.67 -4.87
CA PHE A 237 9.61 2.81 -3.97
C PHE A 237 9.37 4.15 -4.69
N GLY A 238 9.68 4.24 -5.98
CA GLY A 238 9.64 5.48 -6.75
C GLY A 238 8.23 6.05 -6.96
N VAL A 239 7.18 5.22 -6.77
CA VAL A 239 5.80 5.71 -6.83
C VAL A 239 5.33 6.34 -5.51
N TRP A 240 6.13 6.28 -4.43
CA TRP A 240 5.77 6.77 -3.09
C TRP A 240 6.73 7.84 -2.52
N PRO A 241 7.11 8.90 -3.27
CA PRO A 241 8.17 9.84 -2.88
C PRO A 241 7.88 10.66 -1.60
N LYS A 242 6.62 10.73 -1.16
CA LYS A 242 6.22 11.43 0.08
C LYS A 242 5.92 10.49 1.25
N HIS A 243 5.99 9.17 1.02
CA HIS A 243 5.48 8.15 1.93
C HIS A 243 6.44 6.97 2.14
N GLU A 244 7.74 7.18 1.88
CA GLU A 244 8.78 6.17 2.06
C GLU A 244 8.78 5.56 3.48
N LYS A 245 8.55 6.37 4.51
CA LYS A 245 8.48 5.90 5.91
C LYS A 245 7.29 4.98 6.20
N ASN A 246 6.27 4.97 5.35
CA ASN A 246 5.12 4.08 5.44
C ASN A 246 5.31 2.81 4.60
N LEU A 247 6.33 2.78 3.73
CA LEU A 247 6.51 1.75 2.73
C LEU A 247 7.30 0.55 3.28
N ILE A 248 6.70 -0.62 3.13
CA ILE A 248 7.35 -1.92 3.19
C ILE A 248 7.61 -2.32 1.74
N LEU A 249 8.84 -2.08 1.27
CA LEU A 249 9.23 -2.44 -0.07
C LEU A 249 9.35 -3.96 -0.19
N THR A 250 8.61 -4.57 -1.11
CA THR A 250 8.74 -6.00 -1.42
C THR A 250 9.50 -6.20 -2.72
N LYS A 251 10.02 -7.42 -2.92
CA LYS A 251 10.61 -7.80 -4.20
C LYS A 251 9.51 -7.87 -5.26
N GLU A 252 9.81 -7.37 -6.45
CA GLU A 252 8.97 -7.51 -7.64
C GLU A 252 8.61 -8.99 -7.89
N PHE A 253 7.32 -9.26 -8.09
CA PHE A 253 6.80 -10.57 -8.47
C PHE A 253 6.66 -10.65 -9.98
N VAL A 254 7.57 -11.41 -10.59
CA VAL A 254 7.57 -11.70 -12.03
C VAL A 254 7.55 -13.21 -12.22
N PHE A 255 6.48 -13.71 -12.82
CA PHE A 255 6.44 -15.08 -13.32
C PHE A 255 7.34 -15.24 -14.54
N THR A 256 8.31 -16.16 -14.47
CA THR A 256 9.34 -16.37 -15.50
C THR A 256 9.26 -17.73 -16.20
N GLY A 257 8.35 -18.62 -15.78
CA GLY A 257 8.22 -19.97 -16.35
C GLY A 257 9.40 -20.92 -16.08
N LYS A 258 10.37 -20.52 -15.25
CA LYS A 258 11.54 -21.34 -14.90
C LYS A 258 11.52 -21.70 -13.41
N GLU A 259 11.42 -22.99 -13.10
CA GLU A 259 11.56 -23.58 -11.75
C GLU A 259 13.02 -23.56 -11.26
N THR A 260 13.73 -22.44 -11.36
CA THR A 260 15.13 -22.37 -10.87
C THR A 260 15.20 -21.93 -9.39
N GLU A 261 15.93 -22.73 -8.62
CA GLU A 261 15.99 -22.90 -7.14
C GLU A 261 16.32 -21.66 -6.25
N GLU A 262 16.62 -20.48 -6.79
CA GLU A 262 16.76 -19.24 -5.98
C GLU A 262 15.52 -18.33 -6.08
N THR A 263 14.72 -18.49 -7.13
CA THR A 263 13.51 -17.70 -7.40
C THR A 263 12.28 -18.30 -6.73
N GLU A 264 12.17 -19.62 -6.64
CA GLU A 264 11.01 -20.26 -6.02
C GLU A 264 11.02 -20.14 -4.49
N MET A 265 12.12 -20.44 -3.80
CA MET A 265 12.10 -20.42 -2.33
C MET A 265 11.87 -19.01 -1.76
N ASN A 266 12.52 -17.99 -2.35
CA ASN A 266 12.38 -16.60 -1.91
C ASN A 266 11.05 -15.98 -2.37
N ASN A 267 10.58 -16.21 -3.60
CA ASN A 267 9.31 -15.62 -4.04
C ASN A 267 8.10 -16.34 -3.42
N THR A 268 8.23 -17.61 -3.05
CA THR A 268 7.14 -18.36 -2.41
C THR A 268 6.90 -17.84 -1.01
N LEU A 269 7.93 -17.66 -0.20
CA LEU A 269 7.74 -17.34 1.22
C LEU A 269 7.66 -15.85 1.53
N ILE A 270 8.02 -14.96 0.61
CA ILE A 270 8.14 -13.52 0.89
C ILE A 270 6.89 -12.87 1.49
N LEU A 271 5.67 -13.19 1.01
CA LEU A 271 4.45 -12.62 1.61
C LEU A 271 4.23 -13.14 3.03
N LYS A 272 4.55 -14.41 3.28
CA LYS A 272 4.54 -15.01 4.62
C LYS A 272 5.58 -14.35 5.52
N GLU A 273 6.80 -14.14 5.03
CA GLU A 273 7.86 -13.47 5.79
C GLU A 273 7.52 -12.01 6.09
N ILE A 274 6.97 -11.26 5.13
CA ILE A 274 6.51 -9.90 5.36
C ILE A 274 5.40 -9.87 6.41
N PHE A 275 4.45 -10.81 6.35
CA PHE A 275 3.41 -10.90 7.38
C PHE A 275 4.01 -11.18 8.76
N ASP A 276 4.77 -12.27 8.89
CA ASP A 276 5.30 -12.76 10.17
C ASP A 276 6.34 -11.80 10.78
N ASN A 277 7.26 -11.27 9.94
CA ASN A 277 8.39 -10.47 10.40
C ASN A 277 8.11 -8.98 10.45
N VAL A 278 7.12 -8.47 9.72
CA VAL A 278 6.86 -7.02 9.62
C VAL A 278 5.47 -6.68 10.14
N LEU A 279 4.42 -7.12 9.45
CA LEU A 279 3.05 -6.68 9.74
C LEU A 279 2.60 -7.13 11.14
N TYR A 280 2.84 -8.39 11.48
CA TYR A 280 2.48 -8.94 12.79
C TYR A 280 3.26 -8.25 13.92
N LYS A 281 4.58 -8.08 13.75
CA LYS A 281 5.43 -7.46 14.78
C LYS A 281 5.10 -5.99 15.00
N ILE A 282 4.88 -5.22 13.93
CA ILE A 282 4.47 -3.81 14.05
C ILE A 282 3.12 -3.70 14.76
N HIS A 283 2.16 -4.55 14.41
CA HIS A 283 0.85 -4.56 15.07
C HIS A 283 0.94 -4.95 16.55
N SER A 284 1.70 -6.01 16.89
CA SER A 284 1.94 -6.40 18.29
C SER A 284 2.62 -5.27 19.07
N ALA A 285 3.67 -4.66 18.52
CA ALA A 285 4.36 -3.54 19.14
C ALA A 285 3.43 -2.34 19.35
N PHE A 286 2.51 -2.09 18.41
CA PHE A 286 1.56 -0.99 18.48
C PHE A 286 0.45 -1.22 19.52
N PHE A 287 -0.17 -2.40 19.57
CA PHE A 287 -1.35 -2.66 20.41
C PHE A 287 -1.03 -3.36 21.74
N ASN A 288 -0.12 -4.32 21.74
CA ASN A 288 0.19 -5.15 22.91
C ASN A 288 1.26 -4.49 23.77
N GLU A 289 2.39 -4.12 23.16
CA GLU A 289 3.53 -3.53 23.87
C GLU A 289 3.39 -2.01 24.02
N LYS A 290 2.64 -1.37 23.11
CA LYS A 290 2.37 0.08 23.06
C LYS A 290 3.65 0.92 23.03
N ILE A 291 4.66 0.46 22.30
CA ILE A 291 5.97 1.11 22.19
C ILE A 291 5.83 2.53 21.60
N HIS A 292 5.08 2.65 20.49
CA HIS A 292 4.82 3.93 19.83
C HIS A 292 3.43 3.94 19.20
N ASN A 293 2.83 5.13 19.11
CA ASN A 293 1.55 5.33 18.43
C ASN A 293 1.73 5.61 16.92
N ASP A 294 2.87 5.32 16.32
CA ASP A 294 3.15 5.63 14.93
C ASP A 294 3.84 4.45 14.27
N VAL A 295 3.16 3.82 13.32
CA VAL A 295 3.67 2.62 12.64
C VAL A 295 4.97 2.89 11.90
N ARG A 296 5.24 4.14 11.50
CA ARG A 296 6.47 4.54 10.81
C ARG A 296 7.70 4.46 11.71
N MET A 297 7.53 4.79 12.98
CA MET A 297 8.59 4.71 13.99
C MET A 297 8.87 3.25 14.34
N LEU A 298 7.81 2.46 14.54
CA LEU A 298 7.91 1.01 14.78
C LEU A 298 8.58 0.28 13.61
N ALA A 299 8.19 0.64 12.38
CA ALA A 299 8.77 0.12 11.15
C ALA A 299 10.27 0.44 11.06
N ALA A 300 10.67 1.70 11.31
CA ALA A 300 12.07 2.10 11.28
C ALA A 300 12.92 1.37 12.33
N GLU A 301 12.40 1.23 13.56
CA GLU A 301 13.10 0.52 14.63
C GLU A 301 13.28 -0.97 14.29
N LEU A 302 12.19 -1.64 13.91
CA LEU A 302 12.21 -3.06 13.53
C LEU A 302 13.18 -3.33 12.38
N ARG A 303 13.19 -2.46 11.38
CA ARG A 303 14.08 -2.56 10.22
C ARG A 303 15.55 -2.39 10.61
N SER A 304 15.86 -1.39 11.45
CA SER A 304 17.23 -1.15 11.94
C SER A 304 17.77 -2.27 12.84
N ASN A 305 16.93 -3.19 13.28
CA ASN A 305 17.34 -4.33 14.09
C ASN A 305 17.75 -5.54 13.27
N VAL A 306 17.50 -5.55 11.95
CA VAL A 306 17.71 -6.73 11.11
C VAL A 306 19.19 -7.13 11.00
N LEU A 307 20.07 -6.16 10.72
CA LEU A 307 21.52 -6.36 10.59
C LEU A 307 22.30 -5.58 11.66
N ARG A 308 21.65 -5.26 12.79
CA ARG A 308 22.30 -4.59 13.93
C ARG A 308 23.53 -5.38 14.39
N GLY A 309 24.66 -4.69 14.50
CA GLY A 309 25.94 -5.28 14.88
C GLY A 309 26.73 -5.90 13.73
N CYS A 310 26.18 -5.96 12.52
CA CYS A 310 26.94 -6.36 11.34
C CYS A 310 27.78 -5.18 10.84
N ILE A 311 29.08 -5.43 10.68
CA ILE A 311 30.03 -4.54 10.00
C ILE A 311 30.35 -5.15 8.62
N LEU A 312 29.87 -4.51 7.56
CA LEU A 312 29.94 -4.99 6.18
C LEU A 312 31.03 -4.24 5.39
N CYS A 313 32.00 -4.97 4.85
CA CYS A 313 32.94 -4.41 3.90
C CYS A 313 32.39 -4.55 2.47
N MET A 314 32.19 -3.40 1.80
CA MET A 314 31.42 -3.26 0.55
C MET A 314 32.07 -2.29 -0.45
N LYS A 315 33.40 -2.32 -0.57
CA LYS A 315 34.19 -1.36 -1.37
C LYS A 315 33.63 -1.03 -2.76
N ARG A 316 33.15 -2.04 -3.51
CA ARG A 316 32.69 -1.89 -4.89
C ARG A 316 31.29 -1.30 -5.06
N VAL A 317 30.52 -1.29 -3.97
CA VAL A 317 29.13 -0.82 -3.95
C VAL A 317 28.98 0.38 -3.01
N LYS A 318 30.09 1.07 -2.71
CA LYS A 318 30.09 2.32 -1.93
C LYS A 318 29.17 3.34 -2.59
N ASN A 319 28.32 3.99 -1.79
CA ASN A 319 27.34 4.99 -2.23
C ASN A 319 26.35 4.46 -3.28
N SER A 320 26.06 3.16 -3.26
CA SER A 320 25.00 2.56 -4.09
C SER A 320 23.75 2.30 -3.27
N GLU A 321 22.63 2.02 -3.95
CA GLU A 321 21.40 1.58 -3.30
C GLU A 321 21.62 0.41 -2.32
N LEU A 322 22.50 -0.54 -2.65
CA LEU A 322 22.83 -1.67 -1.75
C LEU A 322 23.48 -1.21 -0.43
N TRP A 323 24.24 -0.12 -0.47
CA TRP A 323 24.86 0.46 0.72
C TRP A 323 23.78 1.09 1.62
N ASP A 324 22.87 1.86 1.03
CA ASP A 324 21.75 2.47 1.74
C ASP A 324 20.83 1.40 2.33
N MET A 325 20.53 0.35 1.56
CA MET A 325 19.77 -0.82 2.03
C MET A 325 20.37 -1.44 3.28
N ALA A 326 21.69 -1.63 3.31
CA ALA A 326 22.38 -2.22 4.45
C ALA A 326 22.34 -1.31 5.69
N MET A 327 22.54 0.01 5.50
CA MET A 327 22.48 0.98 6.60
C MET A 327 21.06 1.07 7.18
N GLU A 328 20.02 1.06 6.34
CA GLU A 328 18.62 1.05 6.78
C GLU A 328 18.28 -0.20 7.61
N LEU A 329 18.95 -1.32 7.33
CA LEU A 329 18.83 -2.55 8.12
C LEU A 329 19.64 -2.52 9.43
N GLY A 330 20.36 -1.43 9.70
CA GLY A 330 21.17 -1.22 10.92
C GLY A 330 22.60 -1.76 10.84
N ALA A 331 23.08 -2.12 9.66
CA ALA A 331 24.48 -2.49 9.48
C ALA A 331 25.38 -1.25 9.46
N THR A 332 26.62 -1.41 9.91
CA THR A 332 27.69 -0.44 9.66
C THR A 332 28.42 -0.83 8.39
N CYS A 333 28.60 0.09 7.45
CA CYS A 333 29.25 -0.18 6.17
C CYS A 333 30.62 0.49 6.08
N CYS A 334 31.62 -0.23 5.57
CA CYS A 334 32.96 0.28 5.31
C CYS A 334 33.48 -0.17 3.94
N ASP A 335 34.50 0.52 3.44
CA ASP A 335 35.16 0.24 2.16
C ASP A 335 36.60 -0.30 2.30
N GLU A 336 37.06 -0.45 3.54
CA GLU A 336 38.36 -0.99 3.91
C GLU A 336 38.22 -2.19 4.85
N LEU A 337 39.05 -3.21 4.62
CA LEU A 337 39.14 -4.38 5.50
C LEU A 337 39.89 -4.00 6.77
N ASN A 338 39.31 -4.33 7.92
CA ASN A 338 39.91 -4.16 9.24
C ASN A 338 39.41 -5.26 10.18
N SER A 339 39.96 -5.30 11.39
CA SER A 339 39.66 -6.33 12.40
C SER A 339 38.22 -6.33 12.92
N CYS A 340 37.45 -5.26 12.69
CA CYS A 340 36.05 -5.17 13.12
C CYS A 340 35.07 -5.68 12.05
N VAL A 341 35.53 -5.93 10.82
CA VAL A 341 34.67 -6.43 9.74
C VAL A 341 34.12 -7.80 10.13
N THR A 342 32.81 -7.96 9.98
CA THR A 342 32.11 -9.24 10.26
C THR A 342 31.72 -9.96 8.97
N HIS A 343 31.47 -9.21 7.90
CA HIS A 343 31.08 -9.75 6.59
C HIS A 343 31.85 -9.06 5.47
N LEU A 344 32.39 -9.85 4.55
CA LEU A 344 32.87 -9.40 3.25
C LEU A 344 31.79 -9.66 2.21
N VAL A 345 31.25 -8.58 1.63
CA VAL A 345 30.13 -8.69 0.68
C VAL A 345 30.65 -8.52 -0.74
N SER A 346 30.33 -9.47 -1.61
CA SER A 346 30.76 -9.46 -3.01
C SER A 346 29.58 -9.54 -3.98
N ILE A 347 29.73 -8.83 -5.11
CA ILE A 347 28.79 -8.87 -6.24
C ILE A 347 28.97 -10.12 -7.12
N TRP A 348 30.05 -10.88 -6.92
CA TRP A 348 30.39 -12.03 -7.74
C TRP A 348 30.12 -13.32 -6.98
N LYS A 349 29.42 -14.26 -7.61
CA LYS A 349 29.21 -15.63 -7.09
C LYS A 349 30.47 -16.50 -7.12
N LYS A 350 31.62 -15.95 -7.51
CA LYS A 350 32.94 -16.62 -7.54
C LYS A 350 33.99 -15.68 -6.97
N GLY A 351 34.86 -16.21 -6.14
CA GLY A 351 35.83 -15.41 -5.40
C GLY A 351 37.03 -14.87 -6.17
N ARG A 352 37.67 -13.84 -5.60
CA ARG A 352 38.98 -13.28 -5.99
C ARG A 352 39.93 -13.26 -4.78
N GLN A 353 41.16 -12.78 -4.96
CA GLN A 353 42.24 -12.69 -3.96
C GLN A 353 41.78 -12.24 -2.55
N GLU A 354 40.84 -11.30 -2.45
CA GLU A 354 40.29 -10.74 -1.18
C GLU A 354 39.50 -11.77 -0.35
N ASN A 355 39.01 -12.84 -0.99
CA ASN A 355 38.20 -13.86 -0.35
C ASN A 355 39.03 -14.84 0.48
N VAL A 356 40.32 -14.99 0.17
CA VAL A 356 41.24 -15.84 0.94
C VAL A 356 41.41 -15.26 2.35
N TRP A 357 41.60 -13.95 2.46
CA TRP A 357 41.68 -13.24 3.74
C TRP A 357 40.41 -13.44 4.59
N ALA A 358 39.22 -13.37 3.97
CA ALA A 358 37.96 -13.55 4.70
C ALA A 358 37.84 -14.96 5.29
N VAL A 359 38.21 -15.99 4.52
CA VAL A 359 38.18 -17.38 5.01
C VAL A 359 39.20 -17.58 6.14
N GLU A 360 40.42 -17.07 5.99
CA GLU A 360 41.48 -17.18 7.00
C GLU A 360 41.11 -16.48 8.32
N ASN A 361 40.37 -15.38 8.25
CA ASN A 361 39.96 -14.58 9.42
C ASN A 361 38.55 -14.93 9.95
N LYS A 362 37.95 -16.02 9.46
CA LYS A 362 36.58 -16.46 9.83
C LYS A 362 35.50 -15.38 9.62
N ILE A 363 35.68 -14.57 8.58
CA ILE A 363 34.72 -13.54 8.15
C ILE A 363 33.69 -14.17 7.22
N TYR A 364 32.41 -13.83 7.41
CA TYR A 364 31.36 -14.30 6.52
C TYR A 364 31.54 -13.72 5.11
N LEU A 365 31.76 -14.59 4.13
CA LEU A 365 31.88 -14.23 2.73
C LEU A 365 30.54 -14.46 2.03
N VAL A 366 29.80 -13.39 1.77
CA VAL A 366 28.42 -13.46 1.25
C VAL A 366 28.24 -12.70 -0.06
N HIS A 367 27.34 -13.21 -0.91
CA HIS A 367 26.87 -12.50 -2.10
C HIS A 367 25.95 -11.33 -1.72
N VAL A 368 25.93 -10.24 -2.50
CA VAL A 368 25.01 -9.10 -2.32
C VAL A 368 23.52 -9.49 -2.26
N GLY A 369 23.18 -10.68 -2.75
CA GLY A 369 21.85 -11.27 -2.61
C GLY A 369 21.41 -11.45 -1.16
N TRP A 370 22.35 -11.62 -0.21
CA TRP A 370 22.08 -11.72 1.22
C TRP A 370 21.46 -10.43 1.77
N ILE A 371 22.03 -9.27 1.42
CA ILE A 371 21.49 -7.95 1.81
C ILE A 371 20.10 -7.76 1.19
N ARG A 372 19.92 -8.09 -0.09
CA ARG A 372 18.61 -7.96 -0.75
C ARG A 372 17.55 -8.85 -0.11
N ALA A 373 17.89 -10.10 0.17
CA ALA A 373 16.99 -11.03 0.85
C ALA A 373 16.63 -10.51 2.25
N ALA A 374 17.60 -10.01 3.01
CA ALA A 374 17.36 -9.39 4.31
C ALA A 374 16.42 -8.18 4.20
N TYR A 375 16.64 -7.35 3.20
CA TYR A 375 15.92 -6.11 2.99
C TYR A 375 14.45 -6.30 2.61
N TYR A 376 14.13 -7.30 1.79
CA TYR A 376 12.74 -7.57 1.40
C TYR A 376 11.97 -8.37 2.46
N SER A 377 12.65 -9.21 3.24
CA SER A 377 12.02 -10.07 4.26
C SER A 377 12.03 -9.49 5.68
N TRP A 378 12.81 -8.43 5.91
CA TRP A 378 13.10 -7.82 7.22
C TRP A 378 13.56 -8.85 8.25
N LYS A 379 14.43 -9.74 7.79
CA LYS A 379 14.98 -10.83 8.59
C LYS A 379 16.40 -11.10 8.12
N ARG A 380 17.35 -11.28 9.02
CA ARG A 380 18.71 -11.70 8.67
C ARG A 380 18.66 -13.15 8.16
N PRO A 381 18.92 -13.41 6.87
CA PRO A 381 18.99 -14.76 6.36
C PRO A 381 20.27 -15.43 6.87
N PRO A 382 20.29 -16.77 6.99
CA PRO A 382 21.54 -17.49 7.23
C PRO A 382 22.57 -17.16 6.14
N GLU A 383 23.79 -16.84 6.54
CA GLU A 383 24.88 -16.45 5.63
C GLU A 383 25.24 -17.59 4.67
N GLU A 384 25.08 -18.84 5.09
CA GLU A 384 25.40 -20.05 4.33
C GLU A 384 24.61 -20.15 3.02
N ASN A 385 23.36 -19.67 3.02
CA ASN A 385 22.49 -19.66 1.85
C ASN A 385 22.99 -18.72 0.74
N PHE A 386 23.94 -17.84 1.05
CA PHE A 386 24.48 -16.84 0.14
C PHE A 386 26.01 -16.90 0.07
N HIS A 387 26.60 -18.00 0.53
CA HIS A 387 28.04 -18.19 0.56
C HIS A 387 28.64 -18.19 -0.86
N ILE A 388 29.80 -17.55 -1.02
CA ILE A 388 30.52 -17.52 -2.31
C ILE A 388 31.58 -18.63 -2.32
N THR A 389 31.42 -19.59 -3.21
CA THR A 389 32.42 -20.64 -3.42
C THR A 389 33.69 -20.06 -4.04
N LEU A 390 34.82 -20.33 -3.39
CA LEU A 390 36.14 -20.08 -3.96
C LEU A 390 36.39 -21.08 -5.09
N ARG A 391 36.87 -20.61 -6.24
CA ARG A 391 37.48 -21.53 -7.20
C ARG A 391 38.83 -21.95 -6.62
N ASN A 392 39.04 -23.24 -6.42
CA ASN A 392 40.39 -23.77 -6.29
C ASN A 392 41.13 -23.41 -7.58
N SER A 393 42.15 -22.58 -7.47
CA SER A 393 43.14 -22.40 -8.53
C SER A 393 43.82 -23.75 -8.73
N MET A 394 43.41 -24.47 -9.77
CA MET A 394 44.21 -25.53 -10.38
C MET A 394 45.20 -24.89 -11.34
#